data_AF-A0A7W8K2I3-F1
#
_entry.id   AF-A0A7W8K2I3-F1
#
_cell.length_a   1.000
_cell.length_b   1.000
_cell.length_c   1.000
_cell.angle_alpha   90.00
_cell.angle_beta   90.00
_cell.angle_gamma   90.00
#
_symmetry.space_group_name_H-M   'P 1'
#
loop_
_entity.id
_entity.type
_entity.pdbx_description
1 polymer ?
#
loop_
_entity_poly.entity_id
_entity_poly.type
_entity_poly.pdbx_seq_one_letter_code
_entity_poly.pdbx_strand_id
1 'polypeptide(L)'
;MTRYRKQDPEMTRRRFINAAMGTTATVGIVSLVGVLGTANPVFRLTRDKMPPVEGDVLVHASASKEGEIIKPSELSEQLIRAWPMGKDKEGNNLIRKGDPNNVLAVFRYPKGQIVAPTNLEATIDGEIVAYSDICTHAGCSVSDDDQQEGQMKCPCHSGQYDPKRGCIVVGGPPPRPLAQLPIKMDGDKLVVAGFFLENPYPFTEAEWEARKEAVKAQLA
;
A
#
# COMPACT_ATOMS: atom_id res chain seq x y z
N MET A 1 15.41 -23.41 77.16
CA MET A 1 14.88 -22.04 77.02
C MET A 1 14.54 -21.80 75.56
N THR A 2 13.28 -21.99 75.18
CA THR A 2 12.79 -21.72 73.82
C THR A 2 12.52 -20.22 73.70
N ARG A 3 13.24 -19.53 72.81
CA ARG A 3 12.95 -18.12 72.49
C ARG A 3 11.60 -18.05 71.77
N TYR A 4 10.56 -17.64 72.49
CA TYR A 4 9.29 -17.26 71.87
C TYR A 4 9.51 -16.00 71.04
N ARG A 5 9.74 -16.17 69.73
CA ARG A 5 9.73 -15.06 68.78
C ARG A 5 8.27 -14.75 68.50
N LYS A 6 7.76 -13.70 69.15
CA LYS A 6 6.45 -13.12 68.83
C LYS A 6 6.50 -12.78 67.33
N GLN A 7 5.85 -13.57 66.49
CA GLN A 7 5.54 -13.13 65.14
C GLN A 7 4.57 -11.97 65.36
N ASP A 8 5.02 -10.72 65.19
CA ASP A 8 4.08 -9.61 65.16
C ASP A 8 3.11 -9.88 64.01
N PRO A 9 1.82 -10.12 64.31
CA PRO A 9 0.80 -10.28 63.26
C PRO A 9 0.50 -8.94 62.58
N GLU A 10 1.08 -7.85 63.09
CA GLU A 10 0.84 -6.49 62.62
C GLU A 10 1.82 -6.11 61.51
N MET A 11 1.27 -5.65 60.39
CA MET A 11 2.03 -5.09 59.28
C MET A 11 2.89 -3.92 59.76
N THR A 12 4.23 -4.10 59.77
CA THR A 12 5.14 -2.99 60.10
C THR A 12 4.97 -1.82 59.13
N ARG A 13 5.13 -0.58 59.60
CA ARG A 13 5.01 0.65 58.78
C ARG A 13 5.84 0.59 57.50
N ARG A 14 7.07 0.07 57.57
CA ARG A 14 7.97 -0.07 56.41
C ARG A 14 7.45 -1.08 55.38
N ARG A 15 6.89 -2.21 55.83
CA ARG A 15 6.26 -3.19 54.93
C ARG A 15 5.02 -2.63 54.27
N PHE A 16 4.20 -1.89 55.01
CA PHE A 16 3.04 -1.19 54.47
C PHE A 16 3.44 -0.18 53.38
N ILE A 17 4.40 0.71 53.67
CA ILE A 17 4.87 1.73 52.70
C ILE A 17 5.44 1.06 51.44
N ASN A 18 6.29 0.05 51.57
CA ASN A 18 6.87 -0.64 50.41
C ASN A 18 5.80 -1.34 49.57
N ALA A 19 4.82 -1.98 50.21
CA ALA A 19 3.71 -2.61 49.50
C ALA A 19 2.85 -1.56 48.78
N ALA A 20 2.53 -0.43 49.43
CA ALA A 20 1.77 0.66 48.82
C ALA A 20 2.51 1.25 47.60
N MET A 21 3.81 1.56 47.74
CA MET A 21 4.63 2.05 46.62
C MET A 21 4.71 1.04 45.47
N GLY A 22 4.88 -0.26 45.77
CA GLY A 22 4.90 -1.31 44.76
C GLY A 22 3.57 -1.42 44.02
N THR A 23 2.44 -1.35 44.74
CA THR A 23 1.10 -1.36 44.14
C THR A 23 0.87 -0.13 43.26
N THR A 24 1.20 1.07 43.74
CA THR A 24 1.06 2.30 42.95
C THR A 24 1.91 2.27 41.68
N ALA A 25 3.17 1.82 41.76
CA ALA A 25 4.03 1.67 40.59
C ALA A 25 3.45 0.66 39.59
N THR A 26 2.93 -0.47 40.08
CA THR A 26 2.30 -1.49 39.23
C THR A 26 1.06 -0.95 38.52
N VAL A 27 0.18 -0.26 39.22
CA VAL A 27 -1.01 0.38 38.64
C VAL A 27 -0.61 1.43 37.60
N GLY A 28 0.43 2.23 37.89
CA GLY A 28 0.97 3.21 36.96
C GLY A 28 1.47 2.56 35.65
N ILE A 29 2.21 1.45 35.74
CA ILE A 29 2.71 0.71 34.57
C ILE A 29 1.54 0.13 33.76
N VAL A 30 0.57 -0.53 34.42
CA VAL A 30 -0.59 -1.12 33.72
C VAL A 30 -1.42 -0.03 33.03
N SER A 31 -1.61 1.11 33.69
CA SER A 31 -2.32 2.25 33.10
C SER A 31 -1.58 2.80 31.88
N LEU A 32 -0.25 2.97 31.96
CA LEU A 32 0.57 3.43 30.83
C LEU A 32 0.53 2.43 29.67
N VAL A 33 0.68 1.13 29.94
CA VAL A 33 0.59 0.08 28.91
C VAL A 33 -0.80 0.05 28.28
N GLY A 34 -1.87 0.21 29.06
CA GLY A 34 -3.22 0.32 28.53
C GLY A 34 -3.37 1.49 27.57
N VAL A 35 -2.91 2.69 27.96
CA VAL A 35 -2.96 3.89 27.11
C VAL A 35 -2.10 3.72 25.85
N LEU A 36 -0.87 3.25 25.97
CA LEU A 36 0.01 2.99 24.82
C LEU A 36 -0.57 1.91 23.90
N GLY A 37 -1.22 0.89 24.47
CA GLY A 37 -1.92 -0.14 23.70
C GLY A 37 -3.05 0.44 22.84
N THR A 38 -3.76 1.46 23.32
CA THR A 38 -4.79 2.15 22.51
C THR A 38 -4.22 3.04 21.41
N ALA A 39 -2.96 3.46 21.52
CA ALA A 39 -2.31 4.28 20.50
C ALA A 39 -1.88 3.47 19.26
N ASN A 40 -1.83 2.14 19.35
CA ASN A 40 -1.51 1.29 18.21
C ASN A 40 -2.72 1.12 17.28
N PRO A 41 -2.67 1.63 16.04
CA PRO A 41 -3.77 1.46 15.09
C PRO A 41 -3.89 -0.01 14.69
N VAL A 42 -5.12 -0.53 14.72
CA VAL A 42 -5.41 -1.87 14.21
C VAL A 42 -5.62 -1.79 12.70
N PHE A 43 -4.62 -2.19 11.93
CA PHE A 43 -4.76 -2.34 10.48
C PHE A 43 -5.58 -3.59 10.17
N ARG A 44 -6.82 -3.38 9.73
CA ARG A 44 -7.67 -4.47 9.21
C ARG A 44 -7.61 -4.47 7.69
N LEU A 45 -7.26 -5.62 7.13
CA LEU A 45 -7.38 -5.88 5.69
C LEU A 45 -8.85 -6.13 5.37
N THR A 46 -9.51 -5.11 4.83
CA THR A 46 -10.87 -5.14 4.31
C THR A 46 -10.84 -5.17 2.78
N ARG A 47 -11.96 -5.54 2.13
CA ARG A 47 -12.01 -5.69 0.65
C ARG A 47 -11.62 -4.41 -0.10
N ASP A 48 -11.98 -3.25 0.44
CA ASP A 48 -11.65 -1.92 -0.09
C ASP A 48 -10.18 -1.50 0.13
N LYS A 49 -9.48 -2.18 1.06
CA LYS A 49 -8.06 -1.95 1.40
C LYS A 49 -7.13 -3.02 0.85
N MET A 50 -7.67 -4.02 0.16
CA MET A 50 -6.83 -5.00 -0.54
C MET A 50 -6.07 -4.29 -1.66
N PRO A 51 -4.82 -4.69 -1.94
CA PRO A 51 -4.13 -4.27 -3.16
C PRO A 51 -4.92 -4.68 -4.41
N PRO A 52 -4.54 -4.21 -5.61
CA PRO A 52 -5.06 -4.76 -6.86
C PRO A 52 -4.96 -6.29 -6.88
N VAL A 53 -6.05 -6.95 -7.25
CA VAL A 53 -6.15 -8.41 -7.36
C VAL A 53 -6.55 -8.78 -8.79
N GLU A 54 -6.13 -9.96 -9.25
CA GLU A 54 -6.58 -10.49 -10.53
C GLU A 54 -8.10 -10.39 -10.71
N GLY A 55 -8.52 -9.87 -11.87
CA GLY A 55 -9.92 -9.68 -12.23
C GLY A 55 -10.50 -8.32 -11.84
N ASP A 56 -9.78 -7.50 -11.05
CA ASP A 56 -10.20 -6.12 -10.81
C ASP A 56 -10.19 -5.31 -12.11
N VAL A 57 -11.25 -4.54 -12.35
CA VAL A 57 -11.36 -3.65 -13.51
C VAL A 57 -10.71 -2.31 -13.20
N LEU A 58 -9.94 -1.76 -14.13
CA LEU A 58 -9.37 -0.42 -13.97
C LEU A 58 -10.42 0.65 -14.26
N VAL A 59 -10.66 1.50 -13.27
CA VAL A 59 -11.60 2.63 -13.36
C VAL A 59 -10.88 3.94 -13.08
N HIS A 60 -11.37 5.05 -13.61
CA HIS A 60 -10.81 6.38 -13.39
C HIS A 60 -10.74 6.72 -11.90
N ALA A 61 -9.61 7.27 -11.49
CA ALA A 61 -9.41 7.83 -10.15
C ALA A 61 -9.60 9.35 -10.10
N SER A 62 -9.73 10.01 -11.25
CA SER A 62 -9.96 11.45 -11.32
C SER A 62 -11.33 11.82 -10.76
N ALA A 63 -11.41 12.91 -10.00
CA ALA A 63 -12.66 13.33 -9.37
C ALA A 63 -13.82 13.56 -10.36
N SER A 64 -13.51 13.93 -11.61
CA SER A 64 -14.50 14.16 -12.66
C SER A 64 -15.13 12.90 -13.23
N LYS A 65 -14.44 11.75 -13.15
CA LYS A 65 -14.87 10.49 -13.77
C LYS A 65 -14.75 9.29 -12.81
N GLU A 66 -14.70 9.54 -11.49
CA GLU A 66 -14.33 8.51 -10.52
C GLU A 66 -15.25 7.29 -10.64
N GLY A 67 -14.66 6.11 -10.86
CA GLY A 67 -15.40 4.85 -10.99
C GLY A 67 -15.89 4.52 -12.40
N GLU A 68 -15.72 5.41 -13.38
CA GLU A 68 -15.95 5.09 -14.79
C GLU A 68 -14.87 4.13 -15.31
N ILE A 69 -15.26 3.12 -16.08
CA ILE A 69 -14.32 2.15 -16.66
C ILE A 69 -13.39 2.85 -17.64
N ILE A 70 -12.08 2.59 -17.48
CA ILE A 70 -11.09 3.12 -18.41
C ILE A 70 -11.18 2.37 -19.73
N LYS A 71 -11.31 3.10 -20.83
CA LYS A 71 -11.34 2.51 -22.18
C LYS A 71 -9.94 2.55 -22.80
N PRO A 72 -9.52 1.51 -23.56
CA PRO A 72 -8.23 1.54 -24.24
C PRO A 72 -8.07 2.71 -25.24
N SER A 73 -9.17 3.25 -25.75
CA SER A 73 -9.20 4.35 -26.72
C SER A 73 -8.95 5.74 -26.13
N GLU A 74 -9.08 5.92 -24.82
CA GLU A 74 -8.78 7.21 -24.15
C GLU A 74 -7.36 7.26 -23.59
N LEU A 75 -6.66 6.12 -23.52
CA LEU A 75 -5.27 6.07 -23.09
C LEU A 75 -4.36 6.70 -24.14
N SER A 76 -3.36 7.42 -23.67
CA SER A 76 -2.33 8.08 -24.46
C SER A 76 -0.99 8.03 -23.73
N GLU A 77 0.01 8.77 -24.23
CA GLU A 77 1.30 8.91 -23.54
C GLU A 77 1.20 9.71 -22.22
N GLN A 78 0.05 10.36 -21.97
CA GLN A 78 -0.24 11.07 -20.71
C GLN A 78 -0.76 10.11 -19.63
N LEU A 79 -0.45 10.44 -18.38
CA LEU A 79 -0.86 9.68 -17.21
C LEU A 79 -2.39 9.69 -17.04
N ILE A 80 -3.00 8.51 -17.09
CA ILE A 80 -4.35 8.30 -16.54
C ILE A 80 -4.23 7.60 -15.19
N ARG A 81 -4.75 8.24 -14.15
CA ARG A 81 -4.84 7.62 -12.82
C ARG A 81 -6.02 6.68 -12.73
N ALA A 82 -5.77 5.48 -12.22
CA ALA A 82 -6.78 4.45 -12.06
C ALA A 82 -6.88 3.92 -10.63
N TRP A 83 -8.08 3.49 -10.26
CA TRP A 83 -8.31 2.59 -9.12
C TRP A 83 -8.63 1.18 -9.64
N PRO A 84 -8.23 0.13 -8.91
CA PRO A 84 -8.77 -1.21 -9.12
C PRO A 84 -10.19 -1.31 -8.55
N MET A 85 -11.13 -1.80 -9.36
CA MET A 85 -12.51 -2.06 -8.97
C MET A 85 -12.77 -3.57 -8.98
N GLY A 86 -12.92 -4.14 -7.79
CA GLY A 86 -13.27 -5.53 -7.59
C GLY A 86 -14.72 -5.70 -7.14
N LYS A 87 -14.94 -6.78 -6.37
CA LYS A 87 -16.23 -7.09 -5.75
C LYS A 87 -16.14 -7.10 -4.23
N ASP A 88 -17.19 -6.63 -3.57
CA ASP A 88 -17.38 -6.81 -2.12
C ASP A 88 -17.77 -8.27 -1.80
N LYS A 89 -18.21 -8.54 -0.56
CA LYS A 89 -18.61 -9.90 -0.16
C LYS A 89 -19.98 -10.28 -0.72
N GLU A 90 -20.79 -9.29 -1.05
CA GLU A 90 -22.15 -9.37 -1.54
C GLU A 90 -22.22 -9.44 -3.09
N GLY A 91 -21.09 -9.21 -3.78
CA GLY A 91 -20.97 -9.25 -5.24
C GLY A 91 -21.18 -7.89 -5.93
N ASN A 92 -21.34 -6.81 -5.17
CA ASN A 92 -21.44 -5.46 -5.73
C ASN A 92 -20.06 -4.93 -6.13
N ASN A 93 -20.04 -3.94 -7.02
CA ASN A 93 -18.81 -3.27 -7.42
C ASN A 93 -18.21 -2.52 -6.22
N LEU A 94 -16.91 -2.74 -5.98
CA LEU A 94 -16.17 -2.09 -4.92
C LEU A 94 -14.85 -1.54 -5.46
N ILE A 95 -14.72 -0.22 -5.44
CA ILE A 95 -13.47 0.47 -5.76
C ILE A 95 -12.54 0.32 -4.55
N ARG A 96 -11.35 -0.26 -4.73
CA ARG A 96 -10.39 -0.48 -3.64
C ARG A 96 -9.57 0.77 -3.34
N LYS A 97 -10.25 1.86 -3.01
CA LYS A 97 -9.62 3.15 -2.64
C LYS A 97 -9.44 3.34 -1.13
N GLY A 98 -9.75 2.32 -0.33
CA GLY A 98 -9.61 2.37 1.12
C GLY A 98 -8.14 2.35 1.58
N ASP A 99 -7.24 1.84 0.74
CA ASP A 99 -5.80 2.03 0.85
C ASP A 99 -5.37 3.05 -0.21
N PRO A 100 -4.85 4.24 0.19
CA PRO A 100 -4.44 5.25 -0.77
C PRO A 100 -3.29 4.79 -1.67
N ASN A 101 -2.56 3.72 -1.31
CA ASN A 101 -1.48 3.21 -2.14
C ASN A 101 -1.94 2.39 -3.35
N ASN A 102 -3.24 2.15 -3.48
CA ASN A 102 -3.83 1.41 -4.59
C ASN A 102 -4.01 2.24 -5.87
N VAL A 103 -3.64 3.52 -5.86
CA VAL A 103 -3.73 4.34 -7.08
C VAL A 103 -2.66 3.91 -8.08
N LEU A 104 -3.07 3.82 -9.34
CA LEU A 104 -2.27 3.30 -10.43
C LEU A 104 -2.06 4.39 -11.48
N ALA A 105 -0.89 4.33 -12.10
CA ALA A 105 -0.51 5.12 -13.25
C ALA A 105 -0.62 4.26 -14.51
N VAL A 106 -1.50 4.62 -15.44
CA VAL A 106 -1.74 3.85 -16.68
C VAL A 106 -1.39 4.70 -17.90
N PHE A 107 -0.62 4.10 -18.81
CA PHE A 107 -0.15 4.75 -20.04
C PHE A 107 -0.41 3.86 -21.25
N ARG A 108 -0.57 4.50 -22.41
CA ARG A 108 -0.49 3.83 -23.71
C ARG A 108 0.56 4.50 -24.60
N TYR A 109 1.52 3.71 -25.04
CA TYR A 109 2.55 4.12 -25.97
C TYR A 109 2.41 3.40 -27.31
N PRO A 110 2.92 3.99 -28.41
CA PRO A 110 3.10 3.27 -29.66
C PRO A 110 3.95 2.01 -29.47
N LYS A 111 3.59 0.93 -30.16
CA LYS A 111 4.32 -0.34 -30.14
C LYS A 111 5.83 -0.15 -30.32
N GLY A 112 6.60 -0.78 -29.44
CA GLY A 112 8.06 -0.75 -29.45
C GLY A 112 8.71 0.39 -28.64
N GLN A 113 7.91 1.30 -28.08
CA GLN A 113 8.44 2.33 -27.18
C GLN A 113 8.59 1.84 -25.73
N ILE A 114 7.78 0.88 -25.30
CA ILE A 114 7.98 0.22 -24.01
C ILE A 114 9.13 -0.77 -24.17
N VAL A 115 10.17 -0.60 -23.35
CA VAL A 115 11.39 -1.41 -23.42
C VAL A 115 11.81 -1.90 -22.04
N ALA A 116 12.78 -2.82 -22.02
CA ALA A 116 13.40 -3.30 -20.79
C ALA A 116 13.93 -2.11 -19.93
N PRO A 117 13.81 -2.18 -18.59
CA PRO A 117 13.44 -3.34 -17.78
C PRO A 117 11.94 -3.59 -17.61
N THR A 118 11.04 -2.86 -18.29
CA THR A 118 9.61 -3.17 -18.26
C THR A 118 9.38 -4.64 -18.64
N ASN A 119 8.61 -5.37 -17.83
CA ASN A 119 8.17 -6.70 -18.21
C ASN A 119 7.07 -6.59 -19.26
N LEU A 120 7.39 -6.91 -20.51
CA LEU A 120 6.45 -6.81 -21.63
C LEU A 120 5.29 -7.81 -21.52
N GLU A 121 5.46 -8.94 -20.83
CA GLU A 121 4.36 -9.91 -20.61
C GLU A 121 3.29 -9.38 -19.64
N ALA A 122 3.67 -8.42 -18.80
CA ALA A 122 2.75 -7.72 -17.90
C ALA A 122 2.06 -6.50 -18.55
N THR A 123 2.32 -6.26 -19.84
CA THR A 123 1.67 -5.21 -20.64
C THR A 123 0.60 -5.80 -21.55
N ILE A 124 -0.28 -4.94 -22.07
CA ILE A 124 -1.17 -5.32 -23.18
C ILE A 124 -0.44 -4.98 -24.48
N ASP A 125 -0.08 -6.01 -25.24
CA ASP A 125 0.55 -5.94 -26.57
C ASP A 125 1.87 -5.16 -26.67
N GLY A 126 2.52 -4.86 -25.53
CA GLY A 126 3.69 -3.97 -25.49
C GLY A 126 3.34 -2.49 -25.68
N GLU A 127 2.06 -2.13 -25.57
CA GLU A 127 1.54 -0.77 -25.79
C GLU A 127 0.97 -0.15 -24.53
N ILE A 128 0.25 -0.92 -23.70
CA ILE A 128 -0.39 -0.41 -22.48
C ILE A 128 0.31 -0.99 -21.25
N VAL A 129 0.70 -0.11 -20.33
CA VAL A 129 1.37 -0.48 -19.07
C VAL A 129 0.74 0.23 -17.88
N ALA A 130 0.76 -0.46 -16.74
CA ALA A 130 0.33 0.09 -15.46
C ALA A 130 1.44 -0.04 -14.41
N TYR A 131 1.60 0.99 -13.59
CA TYR A 131 2.50 1.02 -12.44
C TYR A 131 1.78 1.54 -11.20
N SER A 132 2.38 1.37 -10.03
CA SER A 132 1.96 2.13 -8.85
C SER A 132 2.17 3.63 -9.09
N ASP A 133 1.19 4.45 -8.72
CA ASP A 133 1.31 5.92 -8.75
C ASP A 133 2.05 6.46 -7.50
N ILE A 134 2.55 5.60 -6.63
CA ILE A 134 3.12 5.98 -5.34
C ILE A 134 4.64 5.98 -5.36
N CYS A 135 5.22 7.18 -5.20
CA CYS A 135 6.65 7.40 -5.12
C CYS A 135 7.30 6.57 -3.99
N THR A 136 8.33 5.81 -4.36
CA THR A 136 9.03 4.89 -3.44
C THR A 136 9.95 5.57 -2.44
N HIS A 137 10.12 6.89 -2.54
CA HIS A 137 10.86 7.69 -1.56
C HIS A 137 10.08 7.81 -0.24
N ALA A 138 8.89 8.42 -0.30
CA ALA A 138 8.12 8.80 0.90
C ALA A 138 6.60 8.77 0.67
N GLY A 139 6.12 8.11 -0.39
CA GLY A 139 4.69 7.82 -0.56
C GLY A 139 3.85 8.91 -1.23
N CYS A 140 4.46 9.93 -1.84
CA CYS A 140 3.70 10.91 -2.61
C CYS A 140 3.20 10.33 -3.93
N SER A 141 2.00 10.72 -4.36
CA SER A 141 1.51 10.46 -5.73
C SER A 141 2.43 11.14 -6.75
N VAL A 142 2.78 10.43 -7.83
CA VAL A 142 3.55 10.98 -8.95
C VAL A 142 2.61 11.65 -9.98
N SER A 143 3.18 12.48 -10.85
CA SER A 143 2.46 13.12 -11.96
C SER A 143 3.29 13.06 -13.21
N ASP A 144 2.69 13.38 -14.37
CA ASP A 144 3.46 13.71 -15.57
C ASP A 144 4.44 14.86 -15.27
N ASP A 145 5.61 14.82 -15.90
CA ASP A 145 6.56 15.94 -15.85
C ASP A 145 6.20 16.98 -16.91
N ASP A 146 5.68 18.12 -16.47
CA ASP A 146 5.36 19.26 -17.33
C ASP A 146 6.60 19.79 -18.10
N GLN A 147 7.81 19.46 -17.65
CA GLN A 147 9.07 19.92 -18.25
C GLN A 147 9.67 18.92 -19.23
N GLN A 148 9.30 17.64 -19.13
CA GLN A 148 9.88 16.57 -19.95
C GLN A 148 8.81 15.54 -20.30
N GLU A 149 8.33 15.63 -21.54
CA GLU A 149 7.31 14.71 -22.06
C GLU A 149 7.73 13.25 -21.91
N GLY A 150 6.79 12.41 -21.45
CA GLY A 150 6.99 10.97 -21.30
C GLY A 150 7.78 10.57 -20.05
N GLN A 151 8.06 11.48 -19.12
CA GLN A 151 8.57 11.15 -17.79
C GLN A 151 7.54 11.42 -16.70
N MET A 152 7.68 10.70 -15.58
CA MET A 152 6.93 10.99 -14.37
C MET A 152 7.81 11.70 -13.36
N LYS A 153 7.24 12.68 -12.67
CA LYS A 153 7.89 13.46 -11.61
C LYS A 153 7.06 13.44 -10.33
N CYS A 154 7.75 13.22 -9.22
CA CYS A 154 7.19 13.36 -7.90
C CYS A 154 7.33 14.82 -7.43
N PRO A 155 6.22 15.53 -7.13
CA PRO A 155 6.26 16.95 -6.77
C PRO A 155 6.89 17.22 -5.40
N CYS A 156 6.98 16.21 -4.53
CA CYS A 156 7.46 16.39 -3.16
C CYS A 156 8.97 16.64 -3.06
N HIS A 157 9.77 15.84 -3.77
CA HIS A 157 11.24 15.89 -3.69
C HIS A 157 11.91 15.69 -5.05
N SER A 158 11.18 15.96 -6.15
CA SER A 158 11.69 15.89 -7.52
C SER A 158 12.23 14.52 -7.95
N GLY A 159 11.69 13.43 -7.39
CA GLY A 159 11.97 12.08 -7.88
C GLY A 159 11.44 11.92 -9.31
N GLN A 160 12.25 11.37 -10.21
CA GLN A 160 11.91 11.23 -11.63
C GLN A 160 11.96 9.76 -12.04
N TYR A 161 10.97 9.32 -12.81
CA TYR A 161 10.82 7.95 -13.28
C TYR A 161 10.56 7.90 -14.78
N ASP A 162 11.10 6.88 -15.45
CA ASP A 162 10.86 6.63 -16.87
C ASP A 162 9.81 5.53 -17.07
N PRO A 163 8.54 5.86 -17.37
CA PRO A 163 7.45 4.88 -17.55
C PRO A 163 7.64 3.95 -18.76
N LYS A 164 8.42 4.36 -19.77
CA LYS A 164 8.74 3.52 -20.95
C LYS A 164 9.78 2.45 -20.60
N ARG A 165 10.51 2.64 -19.49
CA ARG A 165 11.62 1.79 -19.02
C ARG A 165 11.40 1.29 -17.59
N GLY A 166 10.27 0.66 -17.33
CA GLY A 166 10.01 -0.04 -16.06
C GLY A 166 9.93 0.91 -14.86
N CYS A 167 9.62 2.19 -15.09
CA CYS A 167 9.69 3.24 -14.07
C CYS A 167 11.03 3.30 -13.33
N ILE A 168 12.15 3.05 -14.01
CA ILE A 168 13.47 3.25 -13.39
C ILE A 168 13.62 4.68 -12.90
N VAL A 169 14.34 4.85 -11.79
CA VAL A 169 14.66 6.16 -11.25
C VAL A 169 15.69 6.81 -12.16
N VAL A 170 15.34 7.94 -12.78
CA VAL A 170 16.24 8.73 -13.64
C VAL A 170 16.71 10.02 -12.96
N GLY A 171 16.15 10.35 -11.79
CA GLY A 171 16.55 11.51 -11.01
C GLY A 171 15.91 11.57 -9.61
N GLY A 172 16.49 12.41 -8.77
CA GLY A 172 16.00 12.66 -7.40
C GLY A 172 16.31 11.53 -6.40
N PRO A 173 15.67 11.57 -5.21
CA PRO A 173 15.98 10.68 -4.09
C PRO A 173 15.30 9.29 -4.06
N PRO A 174 14.34 8.89 -4.92
CA PRO A 174 13.73 7.56 -4.82
C PRO A 174 14.77 6.43 -4.88
N PRO A 175 14.70 5.43 -3.98
CA PRO A 175 15.71 4.39 -3.92
C PRO A 175 15.49 3.25 -4.93
N ARG A 176 14.32 3.18 -5.57
CA ARG A 176 13.93 2.06 -6.43
C ARG A 176 12.81 2.43 -7.43
N PRO A 177 12.63 1.65 -8.51
CA PRO A 177 11.54 1.84 -9.47
C PRO A 177 10.15 1.73 -8.84
N LEU A 178 9.15 2.30 -9.52
CA LEU A 178 7.73 2.06 -9.19
C LEU A 178 7.36 0.62 -9.60
N ALA A 179 6.55 -0.04 -8.79
CA ALA A 179 6.18 -1.43 -9.03
C ALA A 179 5.26 -1.55 -10.26
N GLN A 180 5.59 -2.45 -11.18
CA GLN A 180 4.77 -2.72 -12.36
C GLN A 180 3.57 -3.59 -11.98
N LEU A 181 2.39 -3.25 -12.50
CA LEU A 181 1.17 -4.04 -12.33
C LEU A 181 0.86 -4.80 -13.61
N PRO A 182 0.79 -6.15 -13.57
CA PRO A 182 0.32 -6.94 -14.69
C PRO A 182 -1.14 -6.64 -15.02
N ILE A 183 -1.40 -6.36 -16.30
CA ILE A 183 -2.74 -6.07 -16.82
C ILE A 183 -3.02 -6.89 -18.07
N LYS A 184 -4.30 -7.17 -18.32
CA LYS A 184 -4.79 -7.86 -19.52
C LYS A 184 -6.10 -7.23 -19.98
N MET A 185 -6.48 -7.53 -21.22
CA MET A 185 -7.82 -7.22 -21.72
C MET A 185 -8.80 -8.33 -21.32
N ASP A 186 -9.97 -7.93 -20.81
CA ASP A 186 -11.14 -8.79 -20.69
C ASP A 186 -12.31 -8.11 -21.42
N GLY A 187 -12.57 -8.58 -22.64
CA GLY A 187 -13.46 -7.89 -23.59
C GLY A 187 -12.92 -6.50 -23.93
N ASP A 188 -13.68 -5.46 -23.57
CA ASP A 188 -13.33 -4.05 -23.78
C ASP A 188 -12.71 -3.37 -22.54
N LYS A 189 -12.47 -4.13 -21.47
CA LYS A 189 -12.02 -3.60 -20.17
C LYS A 189 -10.55 -3.93 -19.93
N LEU A 190 -9.84 -2.99 -19.34
CA LEU A 190 -8.54 -3.25 -18.73
C LEU A 190 -8.79 -3.90 -17.37
N VAL A 191 -8.22 -5.09 -17.17
CA VAL A 191 -8.31 -5.81 -15.91
C VAL A 191 -6.92 -6.16 -15.38
N VAL A 192 -6.82 -6.21 -14.07
CA VAL A 192 -5.61 -6.66 -13.37
C VAL A 192 -5.40 -8.15 -13.64
N ALA A 193 -4.19 -8.52 -14.03
CA ALA A 193 -3.80 -9.90 -14.30
C ALA A 193 -3.12 -10.58 -13.09
N GLY A 194 -2.68 -9.81 -12.11
CA GLY A 194 -2.05 -10.33 -10.90
C GLY A 194 -1.62 -9.24 -9.94
N PHE A 195 -0.94 -9.62 -8.87
CA PHE A 195 -0.30 -8.67 -7.95
C PHE A 195 0.84 -7.91 -8.65
N PHE A 196 1.24 -6.77 -8.08
CA PHE A 196 2.46 -6.07 -8.49
C PHE A 196 3.66 -7.02 -8.55
N LEU A 197 4.48 -6.86 -9.60
CA LEU A 197 5.68 -7.67 -9.83
C LEU A 197 6.74 -7.42 -8.76
N GLU A 198 6.97 -6.15 -8.44
CA GLU A 198 7.81 -5.71 -7.33
C GLU A 198 6.97 -5.28 -6.12
N ASN A 199 7.59 -5.13 -4.95
CA ASN A 199 6.91 -4.60 -3.76
C ASN A 199 6.56 -3.12 -3.93
N PRO A 200 5.28 -2.71 -3.90
CA PRO A 200 4.92 -1.29 -3.94
C PRO A 200 5.27 -0.60 -2.61
N TYR A 201 5.39 0.73 -2.60
CA TYR A 201 5.52 1.48 -1.35
C TYR A 201 4.25 1.29 -0.49
N PRO A 202 4.34 1.21 0.85
CA PRO A 202 5.54 1.31 1.71
C PRO A 202 6.19 -0.05 2.01
N PHE A 203 5.73 -1.14 1.39
CA PHE A 203 6.10 -2.48 1.80
C PHE A 203 7.55 -2.80 1.47
N THR A 204 8.21 -3.48 2.41
CA THR A 204 9.37 -4.32 2.13
C THR A 204 8.94 -5.58 1.37
N GLU A 205 9.89 -6.33 0.82
CA GLU A 205 9.62 -7.58 0.12
C GLU A 205 8.88 -8.59 1.02
N ALA A 206 9.37 -8.80 2.25
CA ALA A 206 8.75 -9.72 3.20
C ALA A 206 7.33 -9.30 3.61
N GLU A 207 7.09 -8.00 3.82
CA GLU A 207 5.75 -7.49 4.12
C GLU A 207 4.81 -7.64 2.92
N TRP A 208 5.33 -7.46 1.70
CA TRP A 208 4.54 -7.64 0.48
C TRP A 208 4.13 -9.11 0.26
N GLU A 209 5.05 -10.05 0.47
CA GLU A 209 4.71 -11.48 0.41
C GLU A 209 3.66 -11.85 1.46
N ALA A 210 3.84 -11.41 2.71
CA ALA A 210 2.84 -11.63 3.76
C ALA A 210 1.48 -11.00 3.41
N ARG A 211 1.49 -9.83 2.77
CA ARG A 211 0.28 -9.15 2.29
C ARG A 211 -0.44 -9.96 1.22
N LYS A 212 0.28 -10.50 0.23
CA LYS A 212 -0.30 -11.35 -0.82
C LYS A 212 -0.96 -12.59 -0.23
N GLU A 213 -0.29 -13.27 0.70
CA GLU A 213 -0.85 -14.47 1.35
C GLU A 213 -2.10 -14.14 2.18
N ALA A 214 -2.09 -13.03 2.92
CA ALA A 214 -3.27 -12.58 3.67
C ALA A 214 -4.47 -12.26 2.75
N VAL A 215 -4.22 -11.68 1.56
CA VAL A 215 -5.27 -11.42 0.56
C VAL A 215 -5.81 -12.73 0.00
N LYS A 216 -4.94 -13.65 -0.44
CA LYS A 216 -5.35 -14.97 -0.95
C LYS A 216 -6.22 -15.72 0.06
N ALA A 217 -5.84 -15.72 1.34
CA ALA A 217 -6.59 -16.37 2.41
C ALA A 217 -7.99 -15.75 2.65
N GLN A 218 -8.21 -14.47 2.31
CA GLN A 218 -9.52 -13.82 2.42
C GLN A 218 -10.39 -13.96 1.15
N LEU A 219 -9.80 -14.40 0.04
CA LEU A 219 -10.49 -14.58 -1.25
C LEU A 219 -10.78 -16.05 -1.58
N ALA A 220 -10.06 -16.98 -0.97
CA ALA A 220 -10.39 -18.40 -0.95
C ALA A 220 -11.72 -18.64 -0.18
#